data_AF-L0JY59-F1
#
_entry.id   AF-L0JY59-F1
#
_cell.length_a   1.000
_cell.length_b   1.000
_cell.length_c   1.000
_cell.angle_alpha   90.00
_cell.angle_beta   90.00
_cell.angle_gamma   90.00
#
_symmetry.space_group_name_H-M   'P 1'
#
loop_
_entity.id
_entity.type
_entity.pdbx_description
1 polymer ?
#
loop_
_entity_poly.entity_id
_entity_poly.type
_entity_poly.pdbx_seq_one_letter_code
_entity_poly.pdbx_strand_id
1 'polypeptide(L)'
;MARPLVLLKTAVFSALVPGTVAGLVPWVLARRDQLTLPVPSSVARVAGVGSLLGGVLLYLHTTCRFAEHEGTPSPTDEPPELVTDGVYGYVRNPMYVAVLLCLLGQALLYRSVLVAWWVAGCWLGFHNRVLEYEEPHLAAKHGTEYERYRELVPRWLPRGRRR
;
A
#
# COMPACT_ATOMS: atom_id res chain seq x y z
N MET A 1 12.61 13.36 16.09
CA MET A 1 12.92 13.96 14.76
C MET A 1 13.70 12.93 13.97
N ALA A 2 13.14 12.41 12.88
CA ALA A 2 13.82 11.43 12.03
C ALA A 2 15.12 12.02 11.46
N ARG A 3 16.21 11.24 11.42
CA ARG A 3 17.50 11.70 10.87
C ARG A 3 17.34 12.03 9.38
N PRO A 4 17.94 13.11 8.87
CA PRO A 4 17.76 13.57 7.47
C PRO A 4 18.09 12.50 6.42
N LEU A 5 19.02 11.58 6.75
CA LEU A 5 19.37 10.44 5.90
C LEU A 5 18.23 9.42 5.75
N VAL A 6 17.43 9.18 6.80
CA VAL A 6 16.28 8.25 6.76
C VAL A 6 15.17 8.82 5.87
N LEU A 7 14.93 10.12 5.97
CA LEU A 7 13.97 10.83 5.10
C LEU A 7 14.41 10.77 3.63
N LEU A 8 15.70 10.97 3.35
CA LEU A 8 16.24 10.88 1.99
C LEU A 8 16.10 9.46 1.42
N LYS A 9 16.51 8.42 2.16
CA LYS A 9 16.37 7.01 1.74
C LYS A 9 14.91 6.68 1.43
N THR A 10 14.01 7.10 2.31
CA THR A 10 12.57 6.86 2.17
C THR A 10 11.98 7.58 0.95
N ALA A 11 12.42 8.81 0.69
CA ALA A 11 12.01 9.56 -0.50
C ALA A 11 12.50 8.91 -1.80
N VAL A 12 13.77 8.48 -1.84
CA VAL A 12 14.36 7.78 -2.99
C VAL A 12 13.64 6.46 -3.26
N PHE A 13 13.43 5.64 -2.22
CA PHE A 13 12.69 4.39 -2.34
C PHE A 13 11.26 4.63 -2.83
N SER A 14 10.56 5.62 -2.26
CA SER A 14 9.19 5.97 -2.63
C SER A 14 9.09 6.43 -4.08
N ALA A 15 10.05 7.22 -4.54
CA ALA A 15 10.10 7.69 -5.93
C ALA A 15 10.37 6.53 -6.91
N LEU A 16 11.30 5.64 -6.56
CA LEU A 16 11.70 4.54 -7.43
C LEU A 16 10.65 3.43 -7.50
N VAL A 17 10.13 2.97 -6.37
CA VAL A 17 9.28 1.77 -6.33
C VAL A 17 7.80 2.16 -6.46
N PRO A 18 7.16 2.78 -5.46
CA PRO A 18 5.79 3.29 -5.61
C PRO A 18 5.62 4.28 -6.77
N GLY A 19 6.57 5.19 -7.00
CA GLY A 19 6.46 6.17 -8.09
C GLY A 19 6.46 5.52 -9.49
N THR A 20 7.21 4.43 -9.68
CA THR A 20 7.17 3.67 -10.93
C THR A 20 5.88 2.85 -11.03
N VAL A 21 5.56 2.07 -9.99
CA VAL A 21 4.42 1.14 -9.97
C VAL A 21 3.08 1.86 -10.04
N ALA A 22 2.94 2.96 -9.32
CA ALA A 22 1.72 3.75 -9.18
C ALA A 22 1.81 5.13 -9.85
N GLY A 23 2.77 5.35 -10.74
CA GLY A 23 2.88 6.60 -11.51
C GLY A 23 3.20 6.33 -12.97
N LEU A 24 4.43 5.88 -13.25
CA LEU A 24 4.88 5.67 -14.63
C LEU A 24 4.11 4.56 -15.35
N VAL A 25 3.98 3.38 -14.74
CA VAL A 25 3.34 2.22 -15.39
C VAL A 25 1.88 2.49 -15.72
N PRO A 26 1.03 2.98 -14.78
CA PRO A 26 -0.36 3.30 -15.09
C PRO A 26 -0.51 4.36 -16.18
N TRP A 27 0.37 5.36 -16.21
CA TRP A 27 0.36 6.39 -17.24
C TRP A 27 0.69 5.83 -18.63
N VAL A 28 1.67 4.93 -18.73
CA VAL A 28 1.99 4.24 -20.00
C VAL A 28 0.82 3.35 -20.43
N LEU A 29 0.27 2.55 -19.51
CA LEU A 29 -0.83 1.62 -19.79
C LEU A 29 -2.08 2.37 -20.26
N ALA A 30 -2.46 3.44 -19.57
CA ALA A 30 -3.62 4.25 -19.93
C ALA A 30 -3.52 4.84 -21.35
N ARG A 31 -2.31 5.21 -21.81
CA ARG A 31 -2.08 5.70 -23.17
C ARG A 31 -2.18 4.63 -24.25
N ARG A 32 -2.01 3.37 -23.88
CA ARG A 32 -2.08 2.22 -24.80
C ARG A 32 -3.44 1.52 -24.76
N ASP A 33 -4.31 1.94 -23.86
CA ASP A 33 -5.60 1.30 -23.68
C ASP A 33 -6.57 1.69 -24.79
N GLN A 34 -7.20 0.68 -25.37
CA GLN A 34 -8.22 0.84 -26.39
C GLN A 34 -9.62 0.60 -25.82
N LEU A 35 -9.69 0.04 -24.60
CA LEU A 35 -10.93 -0.29 -23.92
C LEU A 35 -11.17 0.72 -22.79
N THR A 36 -12.40 1.20 -22.71
CA THR A 36 -12.81 2.10 -21.63
C THR A 36 -13.65 1.33 -20.63
N LEU A 37 -13.39 1.56 -19.34
CA LEU A 37 -14.21 1.02 -18.29
C LEU A 37 -15.66 1.51 -18.44
N PRO A 38 -16.65 0.61 -18.32
CA PRO A 38 -18.07 0.93 -18.47
C PRO A 38 -18.62 1.61 -17.20
N VAL A 39 -17.95 2.67 -16.74
CA VAL A 39 -18.32 3.46 -15.56
C VAL A 39 -18.64 4.89 -16.03
N PRO A 40 -19.74 5.50 -15.56
CA PRO A 40 -20.05 6.90 -15.86
C PRO A 40 -18.90 7.83 -15.47
N SER A 41 -18.61 8.83 -16.30
CA SER A 41 -17.44 9.71 -16.10
C SER A 41 -17.48 10.49 -14.79
N SER A 42 -18.66 10.90 -14.31
CA SER A 42 -18.84 11.57 -13.03
C SER A 42 -18.51 10.65 -11.84
N VAL A 43 -19.05 9.42 -11.87
CA VAL A 43 -18.79 8.40 -10.85
C VAL A 43 -17.32 8.03 -10.82
N ALA A 44 -16.72 7.79 -12.00
CA ALA A 44 -15.31 7.47 -12.14
C ALA A 44 -14.41 8.60 -11.63
N ARG A 45 -14.78 9.87 -11.84
CA ARG A 45 -14.02 11.01 -11.33
C ARG A 45 -14.11 11.12 -9.82
N VAL A 46 -15.31 11.07 -9.24
CA VAL A 46 -15.50 11.23 -7.79
C VAL A 46 -14.87 10.06 -7.04
N ALA A 47 -15.16 8.82 -7.44
CA ALA A 47 -14.57 7.64 -6.84
C ALA A 47 -13.05 7.58 -7.09
N GLY A 48 -12.60 7.96 -8.29
CA GLY A 48 -11.18 7.99 -8.64
C GLY A 48 -10.36 8.98 -7.81
N VAL A 49 -10.85 10.22 -7.68
CA VAL A 49 -10.22 11.23 -6.81
C VAL A 49 -10.27 10.80 -5.34
N GLY A 50 -11.41 10.29 -4.87
CA GLY A 50 -11.56 9.83 -3.49
C GLY A 50 -10.57 8.70 -3.15
N SER A 51 -10.47 7.68 -4.01
CA SER A 51 -9.52 6.58 -3.84
C SER A 51 -8.07 7.04 -3.92
N LEU A 52 -7.73 7.91 -4.86
CA LEU A 52 -6.36 8.42 -5.01
C LEU A 52 -5.93 9.25 -3.80
N LEU A 53 -6.78 10.18 -3.34
CA LEU A 53 -6.50 11.00 -2.16
C LEU A 53 -6.40 10.13 -0.90
N GLY A 54 -7.33 9.20 -0.71
CA GLY A 54 -7.29 8.25 0.40
C GLY A 54 -6.01 7.41 0.41
N GLY A 55 -5.60 6.91 -0.76
CA GLY A 55 -4.35 6.16 -0.93
C GLY A 55 -3.12 7.00 -0.61
N VAL A 56 -3.01 8.23 -1.14
CA VAL A 56 -1.88 9.13 -0.87
C VAL A 56 -1.80 9.48 0.61
N LEU A 57 -2.92 9.85 1.24
CA LEU A 57 -2.95 10.20 2.67
C LEU A 57 -2.57 9.00 3.55
N LEU A 58 -3.08 7.80 3.23
CA LEU A 58 -2.71 6.59 3.96
C LEU A 58 -1.24 6.24 3.76
N TYR A 59 -0.71 6.37 2.54
CA TYR A 59 0.69 6.12 2.25
C TYR A 59 1.59 7.06 3.06
N LEU A 60 1.35 8.36 2.97
CA LEU A 60 2.10 9.36 3.73
C LEU A 60 2.02 9.09 5.23
N HIS A 61 0.85 8.73 5.76
CA HIS A 61 0.68 8.38 7.16
C HIS A 61 1.56 7.17 7.55
N THR A 62 1.55 6.09 6.75
CA THR A 62 2.40 4.92 7.00
C THR A 62 3.89 5.23 6.93
N THR A 63 4.30 6.05 5.96
CA THR A 63 5.70 6.44 5.77
C THR A 63 6.21 7.33 6.90
N CYS A 64 5.41 8.30 7.35
CA CYS A 64 5.73 9.12 8.51
C CYS A 64 5.88 8.27 9.78
N ARG A 65 4.99 7.29 9.99
CA ARG A 65 5.08 6.36 11.13
C ARG A 65 6.35 5.52 11.11
N PHE A 66 6.76 5.00 9.96
CA PHE A 66 8.04 4.29 9.85
C PHE A 66 9.23 5.19 10.17
N ALA A 67 9.22 6.43 9.67
CA ALA A 67 10.28 7.39 9.94
C ALA A 67 10.36 7.79 11.43
N GLU A 68 9.23 7.79 12.16
CA GLU A 68 9.19 8.00 13.61
C GLU A 68 9.82 6.85 14.41
N HIS A 69 9.81 5.62 13.88
CA HIS A 69 10.38 4.42 14.50
C HIS A 69 11.77 4.05 13.94
N GLU A 70 12.45 5.01 13.30
CA GLU A 70 13.78 4.85 12.67
C GLU A 70 13.90 3.74 11.61
N GLY A 71 12.79 3.21 11.13
CA GLY A 71 12.74 2.21 10.05
C GLY A 71 12.46 2.85 8.70
N THR A 72 12.61 2.07 7.64
CA THR A 72 12.07 2.43 6.32
C THR A 72 11.07 1.38 5.87
N PRO A 73 10.23 1.68 4.87
CA PRO A 73 9.39 0.67 4.22
C PRO A 73 10.17 -0.46 3.53
N SER A 74 11.50 -0.37 3.47
CA SER A 74 12.36 -1.35 2.83
C SER A 74 12.54 -2.57 3.74
N PRO A 75 12.45 -3.81 3.21
CA PRO A 75 12.73 -5.05 3.96
C PRO A 75 14.13 -5.10 4.59
N THR A 76 15.05 -4.25 4.13
CA THR A 76 16.43 -4.16 4.62
C THR A 76 16.64 -3.26 5.84
N ASP A 77 15.65 -2.44 6.21
CA ASP A 77 15.71 -1.51 7.36
C ASP A 77 14.38 -1.63 8.16
N GLU A 78 14.05 -2.86 8.59
CA GLU A 78 12.85 -3.17 9.40
C GLU A 78 12.99 -2.65 10.84
N PRO A 79 11.90 -2.18 11.47
CA PRO A 79 11.92 -1.84 12.88
C PRO A 79 12.23 -3.07 13.76
N PRO A 80 12.90 -2.85 14.92
CA PRO A 80 13.24 -3.93 15.85
C PRO A 80 11.99 -4.52 16.54
N GLU A 81 10.94 -3.71 16.71
CA GLU A 81 9.69 -4.09 17.38
C GLU A 81 8.53 -4.19 16.37
N LEU A 82 7.56 -5.05 16.68
CA LEU A 82 6.38 -5.24 15.85
C LEU A 82 5.45 -4.03 15.99
N VAL A 83 5.34 -3.24 14.93
CA VAL A 83 4.44 -2.07 14.90
C VAL A 83 2.99 -2.53 14.75
N THR A 84 2.21 -2.40 15.83
CA THR A 84 0.77 -2.78 15.84
C THR A 84 -0.19 -1.59 16.04
N ASP A 85 0.35 -0.38 16.12
CA ASP A 85 -0.40 0.82 16.52
C ASP A 85 -1.00 1.57 15.33
N GLY A 86 -1.98 2.43 15.61
CA GLY A 86 -2.58 3.30 14.59
C GLY A 86 -3.22 2.50 13.46
N VAL A 87 -2.83 2.78 12.21
CA VAL A 87 -3.36 2.08 11.02
C VAL A 87 -3.01 0.59 10.99
N TYR A 88 -1.89 0.19 11.60
CA TYR A 88 -1.50 -1.22 11.73
C TYR A 88 -2.42 -2.00 12.67
N GLY A 89 -3.14 -1.32 13.57
CA GLY A 89 -4.16 -1.96 14.40
C GLY A 89 -5.46 -2.30 13.65
N TYR A 90 -5.64 -1.78 12.43
CA TYR A 90 -6.85 -2.01 11.62
C TYR A 90 -6.61 -3.00 10.49
N VAL A 91 -5.45 -2.92 9.84
CA VAL A 91 -5.01 -3.82 8.77
C VAL A 91 -3.53 -4.08 8.92
N ARG A 92 -3.08 -5.31 8.62
CA ARG A 92 -1.65 -5.66 8.74
C ARG A 92 -0.78 -5.05 7.66
N ASN A 93 -1.35 -4.79 6.47
CA ASN A 93 -0.62 -4.31 5.30
C ASN A 93 -1.14 -2.94 4.79
N PRO A 94 -1.20 -1.89 5.64
CA PRO A 94 -1.81 -0.60 5.27
C PRO A 94 -1.09 0.09 4.11
N MET A 95 0.23 -0.12 3.96
CA MET A 95 1.00 0.45 2.86
C MET A 95 0.63 -0.15 1.50
N TYR A 96 0.46 -1.47 1.42
CA TYR A 96 -0.01 -2.10 0.19
C TYR A 96 -1.44 -1.67 -0.14
N VAL A 97 -2.31 -1.55 0.87
CA VAL A 97 -3.66 -0.97 0.70
C VAL A 97 -3.58 0.45 0.14
N ALA A 98 -2.67 1.29 0.64
CA ALA A 98 -2.48 2.65 0.15
C ALA A 98 -2.08 2.70 -1.33
N VAL A 99 -1.10 1.87 -1.74
CA VAL A 99 -0.66 1.78 -3.14
C VAL A 99 -1.79 1.29 -4.04
N LEU A 100 -2.54 0.27 -3.61
CA LEU A 100 -3.69 -0.25 -4.36
C LEU A 100 -4.82 0.76 -4.49
N LEU A 101 -5.07 1.59 -3.46
CA LEU A 101 -6.04 2.68 -3.52
C LEU A 101 -5.61 3.75 -4.55
N CYS A 102 -4.32 4.10 -4.59
CA CYS A 102 -3.79 5.00 -5.62
C CYS A 102 -3.98 4.43 -7.03
N LEU A 103 -3.66 3.14 -7.23
CA LEU A 103 -3.83 2.44 -8.50
C LEU A 103 -5.30 2.35 -8.93
N LEU A 104 -6.21 2.02 -8.01
CA LEU A 104 -7.66 2.02 -8.26
C LEU A 104 -8.16 3.41 -8.63
N GLY A 105 -7.69 4.43 -7.92
CA GLY A 105 -7.99 5.83 -8.25
C GLY A 105 -7.61 6.17 -9.68
N GLN A 106 -6.42 5.76 -10.12
CA GLN A 106 -5.92 5.98 -11.48
C GLN A 106 -6.69 5.16 -12.53
N ALA A 107 -7.01 3.88 -12.24
CA ALA A 107 -7.82 3.06 -13.14
C ALA A 107 -9.17 3.73 -13.44
N LEU A 108 -9.80 4.32 -12.40
CA LEU A 108 -11.06 5.05 -12.53
C LEU A 108 -10.89 6.39 -13.25
N LEU A 109 -9.88 7.20 -12.89
CA LEU A 109 -9.64 8.50 -13.53
C LEU A 109 -9.31 8.38 -15.01
N TYR A 110 -8.47 7.40 -15.37
CA TYR A 110 -8.15 7.10 -16.77
C TYR A 110 -9.24 6.28 -17.46
N ARG A 111 -10.19 5.73 -16.69
CA ARG A 111 -11.20 4.76 -17.16
C ARG A 111 -10.55 3.62 -17.96
N SER A 112 -9.39 3.15 -17.52
CA SER A 112 -8.54 2.21 -18.25
C SER A 112 -8.70 0.79 -17.72
N VAL A 113 -9.06 -0.13 -18.61
CA VAL A 113 -9.11 -1.58 -18.36
C VAL A 113 -7.71 -2.14 -18.14
N LEU A 114 -6.69 -1.67 -18.88
CA LEU A 114 -5.30 -2.10 -18.68
C LEU A 114 -4.77 -1.71 -17.31
N VAL A 115 -5.08 -0.50 -16.83
CA VAL A 115 -4.71 -0.08 -15.47
C VAL A 115 -5.48 -0.88 -14.42
N ALA A 116 -6.75 -1.24 -14.67
CA ALA A 116 -7.49 -2.14 -13.78
C ALA A 116 -6.85 -3.53 -13.68
N TRP A 117 -6.39 -4.10 -14.80
CA TRP A 117 -5.63 -5.36 -14.79
C TRP A 117 -4.30 -5.24 -14.05
N TRP A 118 -3.61 -4.11 -14.21
CA TRP A 118 -2.41 -3.81 -13.45
C TRP A 118 -2.67 -3.78 -11.94
N VAL A 119 -3.79 -3.19 -11.50
CA VAL A 119 -4.20 -3.23 -10.08
C VAL A 119 -4.34 -4.67 -9.60
N ALA A 120 -5.04 -5.52 -10.36
CA ALA A 120 -5.25 -6.92 -10.00
C ALA A 120 -3.91 -7.69 -9.92
N GLY A 121 -3.02 -7.45 -10.88
CA GLY A 121 -1.66 -8.02 -10.90
C GLY A 121 -0.82 -7.58 -9.70
N CYS A 122 -0.84 -6.28 -9.36
CA CYS A 122 -0.15 -5.77 -8.18
C CYS A 122 -0.74 -6.35 -6.89
N TRP A 123 -2.07 -6.45 -6.77
CA TRP A 123 -2.70 -7.07 -5.60
C TRP A 123 -2.26 -8.52 -5.44
N LEU A 124 -2.25 -9.29 -6.53
CA LEU A 124 -1.80 -10.69 -6.49
C LEU A 124 -0.32 -10.79 -6.11
N GLY A 125 0.55 -9.95 -6.68
CA GLY A 125 1.96 -9.91 -6.34
C GLY A 125 2.22 -9.55 -4.88
N PHE A 126 1.53 -8.53 -4.35
CA PHE A 126 1.60 -8.18 -2.92
C PHE A 126 1.05 -9.29 -2.05
N HIS A 127 -0.06 -9.91 -2.44
CA HIS A 127 -0.63 -11.05 -1.70
C HIS A 127 0.35 -12.22 -1.60
N ASN A 128 1.01 -12.54 -2.71
CA ASN A 128 2.00 -13.61 -2.74
C ASN A 128 3.22 -13.30 -1.86
N ARG A 129 3.77 -12.09 -1.97
CA ARG A 129 4.88 -11.64 -1.11
C ARG A 129 4.52 -11.70 0.37
N VAL A 130 3.31 -11.27 0.74
CA VAL A 130 2.86 -11.33 2.13
C VAL A 130 2.85 -12.78 2.62
N LEU A 131 2.25 -13.70 1.86
CA LEU A 131 2.12 -15.10 2.28
C LEU A 131 3.45 -15.87 2.29
N GLU A 132 4.28 -15.69 1.27
CA GLU A 132 5.50 -16.49 1.09
C GLU A 132 6.68 -15.94 1.87
N TYR A 133 6.71 -14.63 2.12
CA TYR A 133 7.87 -13.97 2.70
C TYR A 133 7.53 -13.23 4.00
N GLU A 134 6.62 -12.26 3.99
CA GLU A 134 6.44 -11.36 5.14
C GLU A 134 5.83 -12.05 6.35
N GLU A 135 4.73 -12.80 6.18
CA GLU A 135 4.11 -13.48 7.33
C GLU A 135 5.03 -14.56 7.93
N PRO A 136 5.71 -15.41 7.14
CA PRO A 136 6.69 -16.35 7.68
C PRO A 136 7.88 -15.67 8.36
N HIS A 137 8.42 -14.59 7.77
CA HIS A 137 9.53 -13.83 8.33
C HIS A 137 9.15 -13.17 9.66
N LEU A 138 7.99 -12.50 9.72
CA LEU A 138 7.48 -11.89 10.95
C LEU A 138 7.16 -12.94 12.02
N ALA A 139 6.64 -14.11 11.63
CA ALA A 139 6.42 -15.23 12.54
C ALA A 139 7.74 -15.76 13.12
N ALA A 140 8.78 -15.91 12.29
CA ALA A 140 10.09 -16.36 12.74
C ALA A 140 10.77 -15.34 13.68
N LYS A 141 10.60 -14.05 13.40
CA LYS A 141 11.23 -12.95 14.16
C LYS A 141 10.53 -12.63 15.48
N HIS A 142 9.19 -12.60 15.50
CA HIS A 142 8.39 -12.12 16.64
C HIS A 142 7.57 -13.22 17.33
N GLY A 143 7.51 -14.44 16.77
CA GLY A 143 6.88 -15.59 17.40
C GLY A 143 5.41 -15.35 17.82
N THR A 144 5.14 -15.59 19.09
CA THR A 144 3.79 -15.53 19.70
C THR A 144 3.16 -14.14 19.65
N GLU A 145 3.97 -13.07 19.67
CA GLU A 145 3.47 -11.71 19.55
C GLU A 145 2.80 -11.49 18.19
N TYR A 146 3.45 -11.97 17.12
CA TYR A 146 2.90 -11.89 15.77
C TYR A 146 1.70 -12.83 15.55
N GLU A 147 1.66 -13.98 16.22
CA GLU A 147 0.47 -14.86 16.23
C GLU A 147 -0.75 -14.18 16.86
N ARG A 148 -0.58 -13.54 18.01
CA ARG A 148 -1.67 -12.78 18.64
C ARG A 148 -2.11 -11.61 17.75
N TYR A 149 -1.17 -10.92 17.13
CA TYR A 149 -1.47 -9.82 16.22
C TYR A 149 -2.24 -10.26 14.97
N ARG A 150 -1.85 -11.37 14.33
CA ARG A 150 -2.51 -11.85 13.10
C ARG A 150 -3.94 -12.34 13.33
N GLU A 151 -4.25 -12.81 14.54
CA GLU A 151 -5.60 -13.23 14.94
C GLU A 151 -6.55 -12.04 15.07
N LEU A 152 -6.03 -10.93 15.63
CA LEU A 152 -6.80 -9.73 15.90
C LEU A 152 -6.96 -8.84 14.65
N VAL A 153 -5.92 -8.76 13.83
CA VAL A 153 -5.86 -7.80 12.72
C VAL A 153 -5.93 -8.50 11.36
N PRO A 154 -6.92 -8.17 10.52
CA PRO A 154 -7.04 -8.74 9.17
C PRO A 154 -5.93 -8.24 8.23
N ARG A 155 -5.66 -8.99 7.16
CA ARG A 155 -4.59 -8.65 6.20
C ARG A 155 -4.85 -7.38 5.38
N TRP A 156 -6.08 -7.23 4.86
CA TRP A 156 -6.38 -6.28 3.78
C TRP A 156 -7.54 -5.34 4.07
N LEU A 157 -8.64 -5.85 4.64
CA LEU A 157 -9.85 -5.08 4.89
C LEU A 157 -10.00 -4.83 6.38
N PRO A 158 -10.14 -3.58 6.83
CA PRO A 158 -10.23 -3.27 8.25
C PRO A 158 -11.48 -3.92 8.83
N ARG A 159 -11.32 -4.60 9.97
CA ARG A 159 -12.46 -5.04 10.78
C ARG A 159 -12.78 -3.93 11.76
N GLY A 160 -14.06 -3.63 11.94
CA GLY A 160 -14.51 -2.77 13.03
C GLY A 160 -14.00 -3.37 14.35
N ARG A 161 -13.28 -2.57 15.14
CA ARG A 161 -12.70 -3.01 16.41
C ARG A 161 -13.82 -3.59 17.28
N ARG A 162 -13.82 -4.89 17.53
CA ARG A 162 -14.58 -5.44 18.66
C ARG A 162 -13.86 -4.88 19.89
N ARG A 163 -14.50 -3.90 20.54
CA ARG A 163 -14.07 -3.41 21.85
C ARG A 163 -14.15 -4.53 22.86
#